data_AF-A0A4Q2AVA5-F1
#
_entry.id   AF-A0A4Q2AVA5-F1
#
_cell.length_a   1.000
_cell.length_b   1.000
_cell.length_c   1.000
_cell.angle_alpha   90.00
_cell.angle_beta   90.00
_cell.angle_gamma   90.00
#
_symmetry.space_group_name_H-M   'P 1'
#
loop_
_entity.id
_entity.type
_entity.pdbx_description
1 polymer ?
#
loop_
_entity_poly.entity_id
_entity_poly.type
_entity_poly.pdbx_seq_one_letter_code
_entity_poly.pdbx_strand_id
1 'polypeptide(L)'
;MLQLHTIAIDKPEPVNFILGQSHFIKSVEDIHETLVGTVPGIRFGLAFCEASGKRLVRRSGTDAELVELACRNALAIGAGHAFIVFLGDGFYPVNVLNAIKAVPEVCRIYCATANPTDVIVAETAQGRGIVGVVDGFPPLGVENDDDVRWRKDLLRTIGYKA
;
A
#
# COMPACT_ATOMS: atom_id res chain seq x y z
N MET A 1 -6.34 -21.37 -18.65
CA MET A 1 -4.87 -21.24 -18.58
C MET A 1 -4.55 -20.19 -17.53
N LEU A 2 -3.50 -20.39 -16.73
CA LEU A 2 -3.02 -19.45 -15.72
C LEU A 2 -1.79 -18.73 -16.29
N GLN A 3 -1.75 -17.41 -16.19
CA GLN A 3 -0.59 -16.59 -16.57
C GLN A 3 -0.11 -15.77 -15.37
N LEU A 4 1.21 -15.66 -15.18
CA LEU A 4 1.80 -14.81 -14.16
C LEU A 4 2.34 -13.52 -14.79
N HIS A 5 2.07 -12.40 -14.12
CA HIS A 5 2.54 -11.07 -14.50
C HIS A 5 3.29 -10.45 -13.34
N THR A 6 4.29 -9.64 -13.67
CA THR A 6 4.99 -8.77 -12.73
C THR A 6 4.58 -7.34 -13.05
N ILE A 7 3.94 -6.67 -12.10
CA ILE A 7 3.48 -5.28 -12.24
C ILE A 7 4.30 -4.39 -11.31
N ALA A 8 5.15 -3.55 -11.88
CA ALA A 8 5.90 -2.56 -11.12
C ALA A 8 4.95 -1.47 -10.59
N ILE A 9 5.13 -1.08 -9.32
CA ILE A 9 4.42 0.06 -8.74
C ILE A 9 5.05 1.36 -9.25
N ASP A 10 4.29 2.14 -10.01
CA ASP A 10 4.66 3.49 -10.45
C ASP A 10 4.52 4.46 -9.27
N LYS A 11 5.63 5.02 -8.79
CA LYS A 11 5.65 6.05 -7.75
C LYS A 11 6.98 6.80 -7.74
N PRO A 12 7.01 8.06 -7.29
CA PRO A 12 8.26 8.71 -6.91
C PRO A 12 8.95 7.93 -5.77
N GLU A 13 10.28 7.93 -5.75
CA GLU A 13 11.09 7.18 -4.77
C GLU A 13 10.67 7.39 -3.30
N PRO A 14 10.45 8.62 -2.79
CA PRO A 14 10.17 8.82 -1.36
C PRO A 14 8.75 8.43 -0.94
N VAL A 15 7.83 8.24 -1.90
CA VAL A 15 6.41 8.05 -1.59
C VAL A 15 6.18 6.66 -1.01
N ASN A 16 5.58 6.61 0.18
CA ASN A 16 5.15 5.36 0.80
C ASN A 16 3.81 4.92 0.24
N PHE A 17 3.59 3.61 0.17
CA PHE A 17 2.27 3.07 -0.17
C PHE A 17 1.92 1.84 0.68
N ILE A 18 0.63 1.53 0.72
CA ILE A 18 0.06 0.36 1.37
C ILE A 18 -0.82 -0.34 0.33
N LEU A 19 -0.53 -1.62 0.06
CA LEU A 19 -1.32 -2.45 -0.84
C LEU A 19 -2.03 -3.53 -0.03
N GLY A 20 -3.34 -3.67 -0.21
CA GLY A 20 -4.15 -4.65 0.51
C GLY A 20 -5.29 -5.21 -0.32
N GLN A 21 -6.05 -6.10 0.33
CA GLN A 21 -7.29 -6.64 -0.20
C GLN A 21 -8.42 -6.33 0.77
N SER A 22 -9.55 -5.91 0.22
CA SER A 22 -10.75 -5.56 0.98
C SER A 22 -11.97 -6.30 0.41
N HIS A 23 -13.18 -5.87 0.78
CA HIS A 23 -14.41 -6.17 0.04
C HIS A 23 -15.42 -5.06 0.29
N PHE A 24 -16.53 -5.03 -0.47
CA PHE A 24 -17.65 -4.09 -0.26
C PHE A 24 -17.31 -2.60 -0.51
N ILE A 25 -18.28 -1.86 -1.06
CA ILE A 25 -18.06 -0.49 -1.55
C ILE A 25 -17.74 0.51 -0.43
N LYS A 26 -18.19 0.23 0.80
CA LYS A 26 -17.93 1.02 2.01
C LYS A 26 -16.44 1.14 2.33
N SER A 27 -15.61 0.20 1.85
CA SER A 27 -14.14 0.26 1.95
C SER A 27 -13.54 1.64 1.63
N VAL A 28 -14.10 2.33 0.63
CA VAL A 28 -13.54 3.60 0.15
C VAL A 28 -13.69 4.70 1.20
N GLU A 29 -14.88 4.81 1.79
CA GLU A 29 -15.16 5.82 2.81
C GLU A 29 -14.49 5.44 4.13
N ASP A 30 -14.57 4.18 4.56
CA ASP A 30 -14.06 3.77 5.86
C ASP A 30 -12.53 3.82 5.94
N ILE A 31 -11.82 3.46 4.86
CA ILE A 31 -10.37 3.64 4.81
C ILE A 31 -10.02 5.14 4.78
N HIS A 32 -10.78 5.97 4.05
CA HIS A 32 -10.56 7.42 4.04
C HIS A 32 -10.73 8.01 5.43
N GLU A 33 -11.87 7.76 6.09
CA GLU A 33 -12.20 8.23 7.44
C GLU A 33 -11.17 7.76 8.46
N THR A 34 -10.75 6.50 8.36
CA THR A 34 -9.70 5.94 9.20
C THR A 34 -8.38 6.71 9.08
N LEU A 35 -7.98 7.05 7.85
CA LEU A 35 -6.74 7.79 7.62
C LEU A 35 -6.81 9.21 8.21
N VAL A 36 -7.85 9.98 7.90
CA VAL A 36 -8.00 11.35 8.42
C VAL A 36 -8.24 11.40 9.93
N GLY A 37 -8.86 10.37 10.50
CA GLY A 37 -9.05 10.22 11.94
C GLY A 37 -7.80 9.80 12.71
N THR A 38 -6.80 9.21 12.03
CA THR A 38 -5.57 8.72 12.68
C THR A 38 -4.47 9.78 12.72
N VAL A 39 -4.28 10.54 11.62
CA VAL A 39 -3.23 11.55 11.53
C VAL A 39 -3.81 12.89 11.04
N PRO A 40 -3.82 13.93 11.89
CA PRO A 40 -4.28 15.25 11.49
C PRO A 40 -3.49 15.79 10.29
N GLY A 41 -4.20 16.28 9.26
CA GLY A 41 -3.59 16.86 8.07
C GLY A 41 -2.95 15.84 7.11
N ILE A 42 -3.25 14.55 7.25
CA ILE A 42 -2.73 13.50 6.36
C ILE A 42 -3.03 13.80 4.89
N ARG A 43 -1.99 13.70 4.06
CA ARG A 43 -2.09 13.73 2.59
C ARG A 43 -2.00 12.31 2.06
N PHE A 44 -3.02 11.87 1.33
CA PHE A 44 -3.03 10.54 0.72
C PHE A 44 -3.93 10.47 -0.51
N GLY A 45 -3.71 9.43 -1.29
CA GLY A 45 -4.62 8.97 -2.33
C GLY A 45 -4.94 7.50 -2.17
N LEU A 46 -6.21 7.13 -2.30
CA LEU A 46 -6.75 5.78 -2.17
C LEU A 46 -7.45 5.38 -3.47
N ALA A 47 -7.20 4.16 -3.93
CA ALA A 47 -7.95 3.50 -4.98
C ALA A 47 -8.36 2.09 -4.56
N PHE A 48 -9.57 1.67 -4.95
CA PHE A 48 -10.17 0.36 -4.65
C PHE A 48 -10.81 -0.23 -5.91
N CYS A 49 -10.49 -1.48 -6.23
CA CYS A 49 -11.00 -2.16 -7.42
C CYS A 49 -12.34 -2.85 -7.12
N GLU A 50 -13.46 -2.28 -7.54
CA GLU A 50 -14.76 -2.95 -7.45
C GLU A 50 -14.75 -4.24 -8.30
N ALA A 51 -15.09 -5.39 -7.70
CA ALA A 51 -14.99 -6.68 -8.38
C ALA A 51 -16.28 -7.17 -9.04
N SER A 52 -17.39 -6.45 -8.88
CA SER A 52 -18.70 -6.80 -9.42
C SER A 52 -19.45 -5.57 -9.92
N GLY A 53 -20.62 -5.74 -10.55
CA GLY A 53 -21.42 -4.64 -11.04
C GLY A 53 -20.69 -3.81 -12.11
N LYS A 54 -20.48 -2.51 -11.84
CA LYS A 54 -19.80 -1.61 -12.79
C LYS A 54 -18.30 -1.86 -12.90
N ARG A 55 -17.70 -2.56 -11.92
CA ARG A 55 -16.27 -2.94 -11.90
C ARG A 55 -15.32 -1.75 -12.09
N LEU A 56 -15.63 -0.64 -11.43
CA LEU A 56 -14.83 0.59 -11.54
C LEU A 56 -13.74 0.62 -10.47
N VAL A 57 -12.63 1.28 -10.78
CA VAL A 57 -11.71 1.77 -9.75
C VAL A 57 -12.42 2.92 -9.03
N ARG A 58 -12.67 2.72 -7.75
CA ARG A 58 -13.24 3.71 -6.84
C ARG A 58 -12.09 4.43 -6.14
N ARG A 59 -12.25 5.71 -5.85
CA ARG A 59 -11.15 6.55 -5.39
C ARG A 59 -11.60 7.56 -4.36
N SER A 60 -10.70 7.89 -3.45
CA SER A 60 -10.87 8.94 -2.44
C SER A 60 -9.50 9.39 -1.96
N GLY A 61 -9.40 10.55 -1.31
CA GLY A 61 -8.14 11.04 -0.78
C GLY A 61 -8.17 12.52 -0.47
N THR A 62 -7.10 12.99 0.15
CA THR A 62 -6.90 14.40 0.51
C THR A 62 -5.90 15.10 -0.40
N ASP A 63 -5.29 14.36 -1.34
CA ASP A 63 -4.34 14.88 -2.30
C ASP A 63 -4.65 14.36 -3.72
N ALA A 64 -4.94 15.27 -4.64
CA ALA A 64 -5.41 14.91 -5.99
C ALA A 64 -4.34 14.15 -6.80
N GLU A 65 -3.06 14.48 -6.66
CA GLU A 65 -1.98 13.83 -7.41
C GLU A 65 -1.77 12.40 -6.91
N LEU A 66 -1.81 12.20 -5.59
CA LEU A 66 -1.74 10.87 -4.99
C LEU A 66 -2.98 10.02 -5.33
N VAL A 67 -4.17 10.63 -5.46
CA VAL A 67 -5.39 9.94 -5.90
C VAL A 67 -5.24 9.43 -7.33
N GLU A 68 -4.72 10.25 -8.24
CA GLU A 68 -4.46 9.81 -9.61
C GLU A 68 -3.37 8.73 -9.66
N LEU A 69 -2.32 8.85 -8.85
CA LEU A 69 -1.28 7.82 -8.70
C LEU A 69 -1.87 6.48 -8.22
N ALA A 70 -2.75 6.51 -7.22
CA ALA A 70 -3.48 5.34 -6.72
C ALA A 70 -4.32 4.69 -7.83
N CYS A 71 -5.03 5.49 -8.62
CA CYS A 71 -5.88 4.99 -9.69
C CYS A 71 -5.06 4.32 -10.81
N ARG A 72 -3.94 4.91 -11.23
CA ARG A 72 -3.06 4.33 -12.26
C ARG A 72 -2.52 2.97 -11.83
N ASN A 73 -2.03 2.87 -10.59
CA ASN A 73 -1.51 1.60 -10.07
C ASN A 73 -2.61 0.55 -9.87
N ALA A 74 -3.78 0.94 -9.36
CA ALA A 74 -4.92 0.04 -9.22
C ALA A 74 -5.37 -0.53 -10.58
N LEU A 75 -5.39 0.30 -11.64
CA LEU A 75 -5.68 -0.16 -13.01
C LEU A 75 -4.61 -1.12 -13.54
N ALA A 76 -3.32 -0.82 -13.31
CA ALA A 76 -2.22 -1.68 -13.76
C ALA A 76 -2.23 -3.05 -13.07
N ILE A 77 -2.53 -3.09 -11.76
CA ILE A 77 -2.70 -4.33 -11.01
C ILE A 77 -3.95 -5.08 -11.50
N GLY A 78 -5.09 -4.39 -11.61
CA GLY A 78 -6.32 -4.91 -12.18
C GLY A 78 -6.93 -6.10 -11.43
N ALA A 79 -6.58 -6.29 -10.16
CA ALA A 79 -7.08 -7.38 -9.33
C ALA A 79 -8.33 -6.93 -8.56
N GLY A 80 -9.42 -7.70 -8.69
CA GLY A 80 -10.67 -7.40 -8.00
C GLY A 80 -10.51 -7.32 -6.49
N HIS A 81 -11.13 -6.31 -5.88
CA HIS A 81 -11.06 -5.99 -4.46
C HIS A 81 -9.66 -5.68 -3.89
N ALA A 82 -8.65 -5.47 -4.74
CA ALA A 82 -7.42 -4.84 -4.30
C ALA A 82 -7.66 -3.37 -3.97
N PHE A 83 -6.98 -2.86 -2.94
CA PHE A 83 -6.88 -1.42 -2.68
C PHE A 83 -5.43 -1.02 -2.54
N ILE A 84 -5.12 0.22 -2.94
CA ILE A 84 -3.81 0.82 -2.77
C ILE A 84 -3.97 2.23 -2.20
N VAL A 85 -3.16 2.56 -1.19
CA VAL A 85 -3.07 3.88 -0.58
C VAL A 85 -1.66 4.40 -0.79
N PHE A 86 -1.50 5.59 -1.36
CA PHE A 86 -0.24 6.35 -1.37
C PHE A 86 -0.28 7.43 -0.31
N LEU A 87 0.81 7.59 0.43
CA LEU A 87 0.97 8.56 1.50
C LEU A 87 1.90 9.69 1.04
N GLY A 88 1.50 10.94 1.28
CA GLY A 88 2.33 12.11 1.02
C GLY A 88 3.53 12.21 1.94
N ASP A 89 4.46 13.09 1.59
CA ASP A 89 5.69 13.29 2.34
C ASP A 89 5.44 13.57 3.83
N GLY A 90 6.23 12.92 4.69
CA GLY A 90 6.11 13.03 6.15
C GLY A 90 5.06 12.11 6.78
N PHE A 91 4.27 11.37 5.98
CA PHE A 91 3.33 10.36 6.47
C PHE A 91 3.87 8.96 6.19
N TYR A 92 3.94 8.14 7.23
CA TYR A 92 4.55 6.81 7.16
C TYR A 92 3.52 5.72 7.44
N PRO A 93 3.68 4.51 6.85
CA PRO A 93 2.75 3.42 7.10
C PRO A 93 2.61 3.06 8.58
N VAL A 94 3.69 3.17 9.37
CA VAL A 94 3.64 2.90 10.83
C VAL A 94 2.63 3.78 11.57
N ASN A 95 2.28 4.95 11.03
CA ASN A 95 1.28 5.83 11.63
C ASN A 95 -0.16 5.29 11.49
N VAL A 96 -0.45 4.55 10.41
CA VAL A 96 -1.84 4.22 10.00
C VAL A 96 -2.11 2.74 9.80
N LEU A 97 -1.08 1.89 9.70
CA LEU A 97 -1.21 0.50 9.31
C LEU A 97 -2.13 -0.31 10.23
N ASN A 98 -2.07 -0.07 11.54
CA ASN A 98 -2.95 -0.75 12.49
C ASN A 98 -4.41 -0.29 12.37
N ALA A 99 -4.64 0.99 12.09
CA ALA A 99 -5.98 1.54 11.90
C ALA A 99 -6.61 0.94 10.62
N ILE A 100 -5.87 0.89 9.51
CA ILE A 100 -6.34 0.25 8.27
C ILE A 100 -6.64 -1.23 8.49
N LYS A 101 -5.78 -1.98 9.19
CA LYS A 101 -6.03 -3.40 9.51
C LYS A 101 -7.30 -3.62 10.35
N ALA A 102 -7.74 -2.60 11.09
CA ALA A 102 -8.94 -2.67 11.92
C ALA A 102 -10.22 -2.28 11.16
N VAL A 103 -10.12 -1.78 9.92
CA VAL A 103 -11.29 -1.50 9.07
C VAL A 103 -12.00 -2.83 8.76
N PRO A 104 -13.31 -2.98 9.05
CA PRO A 104 -14.01 -4.25 8.95
C PRO A 104 -13.96 -4.91 7.57
N GLU A 105 -13.91 -4.10 6.51
CA GLU A 105 -13.83 -4.57 5.13
C GLU A 105 -12.44 -5.13 4.74
N VAL A 106 -11.38 -4.73 5.45
CA VAL A 106 -9.99 -5.09 5.07
C VAL A 106 -9.71 -6.54 5.42
N CYS A 107 -9.44 -7.35 4.40
CA CYS A 107 -9.15 -8.77 4.55
C CYS A 107 -7.67 -9.02 4.87
N ARG A 108 -6.75 -8.29 4.23
CA ARG A 108 -5.29 -8.40 4.45
C ARG A 108 -4.52 -7.23 3.86
N ILE A 109 -3.29 -7.05 4.35
CA ILE A 109 -2.27 -6.17 3.76
C ILE A 109 -1.19 -7.06 3.11
N TYR A 110 -0.79 -6.72 1.89
CA TYR A 110 0.31 -7.39 1.18
C TYR A 110 1.66 -6.77 1.55
N CYS A 111 1.76 -5.44 1.48
CA CYS A 111 2.96 -4.70 1.86
C CYS A 111 2.64 -3.25 2.24
N ALA A 112 3.61 -2.62 2.89
CA ALA A 112 3.58 -1.23 3.28
C ALA A 112 5.01 -0.67 3.28
N THR A 113 5.38 0.09 2.25
CA THR A 113 6.80 0.36 1.95
C THR A 113 7.00 1.64 1.12
N ALA A 114 8.24 2.14 1.12
CA ALA A 114 8.74 3.15 0.19
C ALA A 114 9.70 2.54 -0.86
N ASN A 115 10.06 1.27 -0.76
CA ASN A 115 10.98 0.63 -1.68
C ASN A 115 10.37 0.48 -3.10
N PRO A 116 11.20 0.33 -4.15
CA PRO A 116 10.75 -0.24 -5.41
C PRO A 116 10.02 -1.57 -5.15
N THR A 117 8.85 -1.76 -5.76
CA THR A 117 8.02 -2.93 -5.52
C THR A 117 7.41 -3.46 -6.80
N ASP A 118 7.50 -4.79 -6.97
CA ASP A 118 6.74 -5.53 -7.98
C ASP A 118 5.58 -6.29 -7.33
N VAL A 119 4.40 -6.22 -7.95
CA VAL A 119 3.23 -7.03 -7.59
C VAL A 119 3.15 -8.22 -8.53
N ILE A 120 3.15 -9.43 -7.95
CA ILE A 120 3.00 -10.67 -8.70
C ILE A 120 1.50 -10.97 -8.85
N VAL A 121 1.01 -10.96 -10.09
CA VAL A 121 -0.40 -11.13 -10.42
C VAL A 121 -0.61 -12.42 -11.21
N ALA A 122 -1.54 -13.25 -10.73
CA ALA A 122 -2.05 -14.41 -11.44
C ALA A 122 -3.30 -14.03 -12.24
N GLU A 123 -3.30 -14.30 -13.54
CA GLU A 123 -4.41 -14.06 -14.45
C GLU A 123 -5.01 -15.38 -14.95
N THR A 124 -6.34 -15.44 -14.93
CA THR A 124 -7.15 -16.57 -15.39
C THR A 124 -8.26 -16.07 -16.31
N ALA A 125 -9.07 -17.00 -16.85
CA ALA A 125 -10.25 -16.63 -17.63
C ALA A 125 -11.28 -15.77 -16.86
N GLN A 126 -11.29 -15.83 -15.52
CA GLN A 126 -12.21 -15.04 -14.68
C GLN A 126 -11.68 -13.62 -14.40
N GLY A 127 -10.36 -13.45 -14.29
CA GLY A 127 -9.75 -12.19 -13.91
C GLY A 127 -8.40 -12.39 -13.22
N ARG A 128 -7.97 -11.38 -12.46
CA ARG A 128 -6.66 -11.27 -11.83
C ARG A 128 -6.71 -11.34 -10.31
N GLY A 129 -5.71 -11.99 -9.71
CA GLY A 129 -5.49 -12.04 -8.27
C GLY A 129 -4.02 -11.79 -7.91
N ILE A 130 -3.77 -11.08 -6.81
CA ILE A 130 -2.43 -10.86 -6.28
C ILE A 130 -1.99 -12.11 -5.53
N VAL A 131 -0.86 -12.69 -5.95
CA VAL A 131 -0.28 -13.88 -5.30
C VAL A 131 0.91 -13.55 -4.41
N GLY A 132 1.54 -12.39 -4.59
CA GLY A 132 2.65 -11.94 -3.76
C GLY A 132 3.18 -10.57 -4.19
N VAL A 133 4.20 -10.12 -3.47
CA VAL A 133 4.94 -8.89 -3.75
C VAL A 133 6.44 -9.14 -3.64
N VAL A 134 7.24 -8.35 -4.36
CA VAL A 134 8.68 -8.24 -4.16
C VAL A 134 8.96 -6.83 -3.65
N ASP A 135 9.16 -6.70 -2.34
CA ASP A 135 9.40 -5.42 -1.66
C ASP A 135 10.92 -5.19 -1.50
N GLY A 136 11.48 -4.32 -2.35
CA GLY A 136 12.90 -4.02 -2.33
C GLY A 136 13.79 -5.17 -2.83
N PHE A 137 14.91 -5.37 -2.14
CA PHE A 137 16.02 -6.21 -2.61
C PHE A 137 16.34 -7.34 -1.61
N PRO A 138 16.94 -8.45 -2.08
CA PRO A 138 17.37 -9.52 -1.18
C PRO A 138 18.49 -9.06 -0.21
N PRO A 139 18.60 -9.67 0.98
CA PRO A 139 19.64 -9.33 1.94
C PRO A 139 21.04 -9.68 1.39
N LEU A 140 22.03 -8.83 1.66
CA LEU A 140 23.42 -9.03 1.26
C LEU A 140 24.29 -9.69 2.35
N GLY A 141 23.76 -9.88 3.55
CA GLY A 141 24.48 -10.42 4.69
C GLY A 141 23.69 -10.32 5.99
N VAL A 142 24.38 -10.58 7.10
CA VAL A 142 23.85 -10.45 8.47
C VAL A 142 24.59 -9.29 9.15
N GLU A 143 23.85 -8.47 9.91
CA GLU A 143 24.42 -7.32 10.64
C GLU A 143 25.49 -7.75 11.65
N ASN A 144 26.57 -6.96 11.76
CA ASN A 144 27.58 -7.09 12.81
C ASN A 144 27.26 -6.17 14.01
N ASP A 145 28.09 -6.18 15.04
CA ASP A 145 27.86 -5.37 16.26
C ASP A 145 27.85 -3.84 15.98
N ASP A 146 28.60 -3.38 14.99
CA ASP A 146 28.67 -1.97 14.61
C ASP A 146 27.37 -1.54 13.88
N ASP A 147 26.85 -2.41 13.00
CA ASP A 147 25.55 -2.23 12.34
C ASP A 147 24.40 -2.20 13.36
N VAL A 148 24.44 -3.07 14.37
CA VAL A 148 23.46 -3.09 15.47
C VAL A 148 23.49 -1.79 16.26
N ARG A 149 24.69 -1.27 16.58
CA ARG A 149 24.83 0.03 17.26
C ARG A 149 24.25 1.14 16.40
N TRP A 150 24.63 1.20 15.12
CA TRP A 150 24.13 2.20 14.18
C TRP A 150 22.61 2.23 14.08
N ARG A 151 21.93 1.10 13.86
CA ARG A 151 20.46 1.09 13.70
C ARG A 151 19.73 1.46 14.99
N LYS A 152 20.30 1.14 16.16
CA LYS A 152 19.75 1.54 17.45
C LYS A 152 19.89 3.04 17.67
N ASP A 153 21.05 3.60 17.33
CA ASP A 153 21.32 5.03 17.47
C ASP A 153 20.46 5.85 16.51
N LEU A 154 20.30 5.40 15.27
CA LEU A 154 19.38 6.00 14.30
C LEU A 154 17.99 6.18 14.91
N LEU A 155 17.39 5.12 15.46
CA LEU A 155 16.04 5.18 16.05
C LEU A 155 15.92 6.19 17.21
N ARG A 156 17.01 6.44 17.95
CA ARG A 156 17.05 7.50 18.97
C ARG A 156 17.20 8.88 18.37
N THR A 157 18.05 9.02 17.35
CA THR A 157 18.23 10.28 16.60
C THR A 157 16.92 10.75 15.97
N ILE A 158 16.12 9.83 15.41
CA ILE A 158 14.82 10.15 14.82
C ILE A 158 13.66 10.07 15.83
N GLY A 159 13.95 9.91 17.12
CA GLY A 159 12.97 10.08 18.21
C GLY A 159 11.98 8.93 18.44
N TYR A 160 12.18 7.76 17.82
CA TYR A 160 11.30 6.59 18.00
C TYR A 160 11.64 5.76 19.25
N LYS A 161 12.84 5.93 19.81
CA LYS A 161 13.32 5.22 21.01
C LYS A 161 14.11 6.16 21.93
N ALA A 162 14.14 5.82 23.22
CA ALA A 162 15.01 6.38 24.23
C ALA A 162 16.08 5.34 24.61
#